data_AF-A0A383RQA1-F1
#
_entry.id   AF-A0A383RQA1-F1
#
_cell.length_a   1.000
_cell.length_b   1.000
_cell.length_c   1.000
_cell.angle_alpha   90.00
_cell.angle_beta   90.00
_cell.angle_gamma   90.00
#
_symmetry.space_group_name_H-M   'P 1'
#
loop_
_entity.id
_entity.type
_entity.pdbx_description
1 polymer ?
#
loop_
_entity_poly.entity_id
_entity_poly.type
_entity_poly.pdbx_seq_one_letter_code
_entity_poly.pdbx_strand_id
1 'polypeptide(L)'
;MVLYKPFEGRPRDTLALGYGRAEPNPRSREVLEDAALASGQGFPDIDSAEQLIERSYGYQATPWLNLRPDVQYIIEPGAFSGANIDNALVVGLQVKASF
;
A
#
# COMPACT_ATOMS: atom_id res chain seq x y z
N MET A 1 2.34 -12.73 0.94
CA MET A 1 3.20 -13.93 0.87
C MET A 1 4.63 -13.53 1.22
N VAL A 2 5.39 -14.41 1.88
CA VAL A 2 6.82 -14.22 2.17
C VAL A 2 7.59 -15.46 1.75
N LEU A 3 8.68 -15.25 1.00
CA LEU A 3 9.66 -16.25 0.62
C LEU A 3 10.92 -16.06 1.48
N TYR A 4 11.40 -17.15 2.07
CA TYR A 4 12.66 -17.19 2.81
C TYR A 4 13.77 -17.75 1.95
N LYS A 5 15.02 -17.29 2.16
CA LYS A 5 16.19 -17.73 1.39
C LYS A 5 15.93 -17.65 -0.14
N PRO A 6 15.66 -16.45 -0.68
CA PRO A 6 15.40 -16.30 -2.11
C PRO A 6 16.63 -16.60 -2.99
N PHE A 7 17.85 -16.57 -2.42
CA PHE A 7 19.11 -16.84 -3.13
C PHE A 7 20.04 -17.74 -2.31
N GLU A 8 20.87 -18.54 -2.98
CA GLU A 8 21.79 -19.50 -2.36
C GLU A 8 22.76 -18.84 -1.36
N GLY A 9 23.41 -17.74 -1.77
CA GLY A 9 24.34 -16.98 -0.93
C GLY A 9 23.69 -16.11 0.14
N ARG A 10 22.35 -16.08 0.23
CA ARG A 10 21.58 -15.21 1.13
C ARG A 10 20.54 -16.01 1.94
N PRO A 11 20.97 -16.96 2.78
CA PRO A 11 20.07 -17.87 3.50
C PRO A 11 19.19 -17.21 4.57
N ARG A 12 19.50 -15.97 4.96
CA ARG A 12 18.78 -15.23 6.01
C ARG A 12 17.89 -14.12 5.44
N ASP A 13 17.84 -13.97 4.11
CA ASP A 13 17.06 -12.92 3.49
C ASP A 13 15.62 -13.36 3.23
N THR A 14 14.75 -12.37 3.08
CA THR A 14 13.34 -12.57 2.74
C THR A 14 12.93 -11.75 1.54
N LEU A 15 11.97 -12.26 0.77
CA LEU A 15 11.27 -11.52 -0.27
C LEU A 15 9.78 -11.58 0.03
N ALA A 16 9.14 -10.42 0.16
CA ALA A 16 7.72 -10.33 0.44
C ALA A 16 6.96 -9.65 -0.71
N LEU A 17 5.74 -10.14 -0.92
CA LEU A 17 4.74 -9.54 -1.80
C LEU A 17 3.41 -9.46 -1.05
N GLY A 18 2.85 -8.27 -0.94
CA GLY A 18 1.58 -7.98 -0.28
C GLY A 18 0.58 -7.38 -1.25
N TYR A 19 -0.70 -7.71 -1.04
CA TYR A 19 -1.83 -7.04 -1.66
C TYR A 19 -2.84 -6.69 -0.57
N GLY A 20 -3.34 -5.46 -0.59
CA GLY A 20 -4.38 -4.97 0.30
C GLY A 20 -5.48 -4.27 -0.48
N ARG A 21 -6.71 -4.42 -0.02
CA ARG A 21 -7.89 -3.71 -0.53
C ARG A 21 -8.67 -3.17 0.67
N ALA A 22 -8.89 -1.86 0.70
CA ALA A 22 -9.58 -1.16 1.76
C ALA A 22 -10.84 -0.52 1.18
N GLU A 23 -11.99 -1.06 1.55
CA GLU A 23 -13.31 -0.61 1.08
C GLU A 23 -13.99 0.20 2.19
N PRO A 24 -14.32 1.49 1.97
CA PRO A 24 -15.08 2.28 2.92
C PRO A 24 -16.49 1.70 3.09
N ASN A 25 -17.16 2.10 4.17
CA ASN A 25 -18.57 1.78 4.33
C ASN A 25 -19.36 2.33 3.13
N PRO A 26 -20.16 1.51 2.42
CA PRO A 26 -20.94 1.97 1.28
C PRO A 26 -21.83 3.18 1.60
N ARG A 27 -22.38 3.28 2.82
CA ARG A 27 -23.18 4.43 3.25
C ARG A 27 -22.37 5.73 3.34
N SER A 28 -21.08 5.65 3.65
CA SER A 28 -20.21 6.82 3.65
C SER A 28 -20.00 7.34 2.23
N ARG A 29 -19.95 6.44 1.24
CA ARG A 29 -19.89 6.82 -0.17
C ARG A 29 -21.17 7.46 -0.66
N GLU A 30 -22.33 6.90 -0.31
CA GLU A 30 -23.64 7.50 -0.61
C GLU A 30 -23.71 8.95 -0.12
N VAL A 31 -23.27 9.21 1.12
CA VAL A 31 -23.22 10.58 1.67
C VAL A 31 -22.32 11.52 0.88
N LEU A 32 -21.18 11.03 0.37
CA LEU A 32 -20.26 11.84 -0.45
C LEU A 32 -20.85 12.13 -1.84
N GLU A 33 -21.51 11.13 -2.45
CA GLU A 33 -22.20 11.27 -3.74
C GLU A 33 -23.37 12.26 -3.64
N ASP A 34 -24.20 12.14 -2.60
CA ASP A 34 -25.30 13.05 -2.33
C ASP A 34 -24.82 14.48 -2.07
N ALA A 35 -23.71 14.64 -1.32
CA ALA A 35 -23.12 15.95 -1.07
C ALA A 35 -22.58 16.61 -2.36
N ALA A 36 -21.91 15.83 -3.22
CA ALA A 36 -21.45 16.30 -4.53
C ALA A 36 -22.65 16.77 -5.38
N LEU A 37 -23.69 15.95 -5.48
CA LEU A 37 -24.91 16.27 -6.22
C LEU A 37 -25.60 17.53 -5.68
N ALA A 38 -25.74 17.66 -4.36
CA ALA A 38 -26.35 18.82 -3.72
C ALA A 38 -25.55 20.12 -3.97
N SER A 39 -24.23 20.02 -4.17
CA SER A 39 -23.37 21.14 -4.55
C SER A 39 -23.32 21.42 -6.05
N GLY A 40 -24.05 20.63 -6.86
CA GLY A 40 -24.02 20.72 -8.33
C GLY A 40 -22.73 20.20 -8.95
N GLN A 41 -21.91 19.44 -8.21
CA GLN A 41 -20.70 18.80 -8.70
C GLN A 41 -20.95 17.33 -9.04
N GLY A 42 -20.21 16.81 -10.02
CA GLY A 42 -20.18 15.37 -10.29
C GLY A 42 -19.30 14.65 -9.26
N PHE A 43 -19.70 13.44 -8.87
CA PHE A 43 -18.83 12.56 -8.10
C PHE A 43 -17.76 11.94 -9.02
N PRO A 44 -16.49 11.84 -8.59
CA PRO A 44 -15.45 11.30 -9.45
C PRO A 44 -15.65 9.81 -9.74
N ASP A 45 -15.23 9.38 -10.94
CA ASP A 45 -15.25 7.98 -11.35
C ASP A 45 -14.06 7.24 -10.73
N ILE A 46 -14.26 6.74 -9.50
CA ILE A 46 -13.29 6.00 -8.69
C ILE A 46 -13.91 4.68 -8.19
N ASP A 47 -13.13 3.60 -8.04
CA ASP A 47 -13.54 2.33 -7.45
C ASP A 47 -14.06 2.55 -6.02
N SER A 48 -14.83 1.58 -5.51
CA SER A 48 -15.29 1.57 -4.13
C SER A 48 -14.18 1.29 -3.12
N ALA A 49 -12.93 1.09 -3.54
CA ALA A 49 -11.86 0.70 -2.64
C ALA A 49 -10.52 1.31 -3.04
N GLU A 50 -9.71 1.63 -2.02
CA GLU A 50 -8.30 1.90 -2.18
C GLU A 50 -7.53 0.57 -2.18
N GLN A 51 -6.55 0.43 -3.07
CA GLN A 51 -5.77 -0.80 -3.19
C GLN A 51 -4.28 -0.53 -3.02
N LEU A 52 -3.57 -1.51 -2.48
CA LEU A 52 -2.12 -1.44 -2.25
C LEU A 52 -1.47 -2.72 -2.75
N ILE A 53 -0.42 -2.57 -3.55
CA ILE A 53 0.52 -3.65 -3.88
C ILE A 53 1.86 -3.29 -3.27
N GLU A 54 2.41 -4.14 -2.41
CA GLU A 54 3.72 -3.93 -1.78
C GLU A 54 4.68 -5.04 -2.17
N ARG A 55 5.93 -4.68 -2.48
CA ARG A 55 7.04 -5.61 -2.55
C ARG A 55 8.18 -5.14 -1.65
N SER A 56 8.72 -6.04 -0.85
CA SER A 56 9.87 -5.72 0.01
C SER A 56 10.92 -6.83 0.04
N TYR A 57 12.18 -6.45 0.26
CA TYR A 57 13.31 -7.38 0.37
C TYR A 57 14.00 -7.21 1.71
N GLY A 58 13.92 -8.20 2.59
CA GLY A 58 14.61 -8.20 3.87
C GLY A 58 16.05 -8.66 3.71
N TYR A 59 16.99 -7.73 3.79
CA TYR A 59 18.43 -7.95 3.75
C TYR A 59 19.01 -8.04 5.17
N GLN A 60 19.39 -9.26 5.60
CA GLN A 60 20.12 -9.44 6.84
C GLN A 60 21.60 -9.10 6.63
N ALA A 61 22.00 -7.87 6.95
CA ALA A 61 23.35 -7.36 6.73
C ALA A 61 24.36 -8.00 7.70
N THR A 62 23.99 -8.06 8.99
CA THR A 62 24.76 -8.67 10.09
C THR A 62 23.79 -9.36 11.04
N PRO A 63 24.21 -10.15 12.05
CA PRO A 63 23.27 -10.74 13.01
C PRO A 63 22.42 -9.73 13.78
N TRP A 64 22.87 -8.49 13.91
CA TRP A 64 22.20 -7.43 14.66
C TRP A 64 21.51 -6.38 13.78
N LEU A 65 21.69 -6.41 12.46
CA LEU A 65 21.15 -5.41 11.53
C LEU A 65 20.38 -6.03 10.36
N ASN A 66 19.13 -5.63 10.20
CA ASN A 66 18.28 -5.93 9.06
C ASN A 66 17.87 -4.64 8.34
N LEU A 67 18.00 -4.63 7.01
CA LEU A 67 17.57 -3.55 6.13
C LEU A 67 16.47 -4.09 5.22
N ARG A 68 15.36 -3.38 5.10
CA ARG A 68 14.24 -3.80 4.27
C ARG A 68 13.77 -2.66 3.38
N PRO A 69 14.36 -2.48 2.18
CA PRO A 69 13.77 -1.63 1.16
C PRO A 69 12.42 -2.20 0.70
N ASP A 70 11.48 -1.31 0.43
CA ASP A 70 10.15 -1.63 -0.05
C ASP A 70 9.69 -0.65 -1.14
N VAL A 71 8.83 -1.16 -2.01
CA VAL A 71 8.13 -0.38 -3.04
C VAL A 71 6.65 -0.70 -2.93
N GLN A 72 5.85 0.35 -2.90
CA GLN A 72 4.40 0.30 -2.75
C GLN A 72 3.73 1.03 -3.90
N TYR A 73 2.74 0.42 -4.52
CA TYR A 73 1.89 1.04 -5.52
C TYR A 73 0.47 1.12 -4.97
N ILE A 74 0.01 2.36 -4.76
CA ILE A 74 -1.31 2.67 -4.21
C ILE A 74 -2.20 3.07 -5.37
N ILE A 75 -3.34 2.38 -5.49
CA ILE A 75 -4.31 2.57 -6.55
C ILE A 75 -5.53 3.24 -5.94
N GLU A 76 -5.93 4.37 -6.52
CA GLU A 76 -7.10 5.16 -6.14
C GLU A 76 -7.17 5.51 -4.63
N PRO A 77 -6.17 6.24 -4.09
CA PRO A 77 -6.13 6.64 -2.68
C PRO A 77 -7.24 7.61 -2.24
N GLY A 78 -8.15 7.98 -3.16
CA GLY A 78 -9.27 8.87 -2.90
C GLY A 78 -10.58 8.18 -2.53
N ALA A 79 -10.63 6.84 -2.49
CA ALA A 79 -11.86 6.08 -2.23
C ALA A 79 -12.57 6.46 -0.91
N PHE A 80 -11.83 6.88 0.11
CA PHE A 80 -12.37 7.28 1.41
C PHE A 80 -12.80 8.75 1.49
N SER A 81 -12.30 9.60 0.59
CA SER A 81 -12.55 11.04 0.58
C SER A 81 -13.46 11.49 -0.56
N GLY A 82 -13.76 10.61 -1.52
CA GLY A 82 -14.50 10.98 -2.72
C GLY A 82 -13.72 11.96 -3.61
N ALA A 83 -12.39 11.92 -3.52
CA ALA A 83 -11.51 12.75 -4.33
C ALA A 83 -10.89 11.93 -5.45
N ASN A 84 -10.70 12.53 -6.62
CA ASN A 84 -9.86 11.92 -7.65
C ASN A 84 -8.39 12.21 -7.31
N ILE A 85 -7.69 11.20 -6.83
CA ILE A 85 -6.27 11.29 -6.49
C ILE A 85 -5.53 10.28 -7.36
N ASP A 86 -4.51 10.76 -8.08
CA ASP A 86 -3.68 9.92 -8.93
C ASP A 86 -3.01 8.79 -8.14
N ASN A 87 -2.82 7.65 -8.81
CA ASN A 87 -2.10 6.51 -8.25
C ASN A 87 -0.70 6.93 -7.80
N ALA A 88 -0.25 6.36 -6.68
CA ALA A 88 1.01 6.74 -6.07
C ALA A 88 2.02 5.58 -6.06
N LEU A 89 3.26 5.88 -6.42
CA LEU A 89 4.41 4.99 -6.21
C LEU A 89 5.23 5.50 -5.03
N VAL A 90 5.36 4.67 -4.01
CA VAL A 90 6.10 4.97 -2.78
C VAL A 90 7.30 4.04 -2.67
N VAL A 91 8.45 4.61 -2.28
CA VAL A 91 9.68 3.86 -2.03
C VAL A 91 10.11 4.09 -0.59
N GLY A 92 10.33 3.01 0.14
CA GLY A 92 10.64 3.01 1.56
C GLY A 92 11.91 2.24 1.90
N LEU A 93 12.43 2.51 3.10
CA LEU A 93 13.48 1.72 3.72
C LEU A 93 13.19 1.58 5.22
N GLN A 94 12.96 0.35 5.67
CA GLN A 94 12.93 0.02 7.08
C GLN A 94 14.30 -0.45 7.57
N VAL A 95 14.71 0.02 8.75
CA VAL A 95 15.93 -0.40 9.45
C VAL A 95 15.53 -1.02 10.79
N LYS A 96 16.05 -2.21 11.08
CA LYS A 96 15.87 -2.88 12.37
C LYS A 96 17.23 -3.29 12.94
N ALA A 97 17.52 -2.83 14.16
CA ALA A 97 18.75 -3.14 14.89
C ALA A 97 18.45 -3.69 16.30
N SER A 98 19.29 -4.60 16.79
CA SER A 98 19.23 -5.14 18.16
C SER A 98 20.61 -5.14 18.81
N PHE A 99 20.71 -4.74 20.08
CA PHE A 99 21.97 -4.56 20.81
C PHE A 99 22.03 -5.46 22.06
#